data_AF-A0A515L4H3-F1
#
_entry.id   AF-A0A515L4H3-F1
#
_cell.length_a   1.000
_cell.length_b   1.000
_cell.length_c   1.000
_cell.angle_alpha   90.00
_cell.angle_beta   90.00
_cell.angle_gamma   90.00
#
_symmetry.space_group_name_H-M   'P 1'
#
loop_
_entity.id
_entity.type
_entity.pdbx_description
1 polymer ?
#
loop_
_entity_poly.entity_id
_entity_poly.type
_entity_poly.pdbx_seq_one_letter_code
_entity_poly.pdbx_strand_id
1 'polypeptide(L)'
;SSDKLKPCLECIENIDRNLDIIEIDAASNTGIDDIRELREKIKHVPTHSNYKIYIIDEVHMLSKGAFNALLKTLEEPPQHAIFILATTDPQKIPFTILSRVQRFNFQKINLNEIIDHLKYIFDKENIQYQNNVLTTIAKLGKGSLRDTLSIADQISVYVGNGVISNESIEELFGLANKEYAIDILNLLYSKNTKAV
;
A
#
# COMPACT_ATOMS: atom_id res chain seq x y z
N SER A 1 -9.71 -1.92 28.74
CA SER A 1 -10.00 -3.16 28.00
C SER A 1 -9.00 -4.22 28.43
N SER A 2 -9.42 -5.40 28.86
CA SER A 2 -8.53 -6.51 29.21
C SER A 2 -7.93 -7.22 27.98
N ASP A 3 -8.49 -6.96 26.81
CA ASP A 3 -7.97 -7.42 25.53
C ASP A 3 -6.99 -6.37 24.97
N LYS A 4 -5.70 -6.70 24.99
CA LYS A 4 -4.62 -5.86 24.46
C LYS A 4 -4.65 -5.72 22.93
N LEU A 5 -5.45 -6.52 22.23
CA LEU A 5 -5.60 -6.46 20.77
C LEU A 5 -6.79 -5.60 20.33
N LYS A 6 -7.67 -5.20 21.27
CA LYS A 6 -8.76 -4.26 20.96
C LYS A 6 -8.31 -2.83 21.25
N PRO A 7 -8.23 -1.95 20.23
CA PRO A 7 -7.95 -0.54 20.45
C PRO A 7 -9.02 0.05 21.37
N CYS A 8 -8.61 0.92 22.30
CA CYS A 8 -9.58 1.63 23.13
C CYS A 8 -10.32 2.70 22.31
N LEU A 9 -11.46 3.18 22.81
CA LEU A 9 -12.25 4.24 22.15
C LEU A 9 -11.40 5.47 21.81
N GLU A 10 -10.53 5.89 22.72
CA GLU A 10 -9.66 7.04 22.51
C GLU A 10 -8.65 6.85 21.37
N CYS A 11 -8.12 5.63 21.19
CA CYS A 11 -7.27 5.29 20.05
C CYS A 11 -8.05 5.31 18.72
N ILE A 12 -9.31 4.86 18.72
CA ILE A 12 -10.16 4.82 17.53
C ILE A 12 -10.56 6.25 17.13
N GLU A 13 -10.97 7.07 18.09
CA GLU A 13 -11.43 8.45 17.85
C GLU A 13 -10.30 9.39 17.40
N ASN A 14 -9.05 9.10 17.80
CA ASN A 14 -7.90 9.96 17.50
C ASN A 14 -6.92 9.35 16.48
N ILE A 15 -7.33 8.35 15.69
CA ILE A 15 -6.37 7.63 14.82
C ILE A 15 -5.58 8.56 13.90
N ASP A 16 -6.23 9.60 13.35
CA ASP A 16 -5.62 10.60 12.46
C ASP A 16 -5.15 11.88 13.17
N ARG A 17 -5.30 11.96 14.49
CA ARG A 17 -4.99 13.16 15.30
C ARG A 17 -4.10 12.86 16.50
N ASN A 18 -3.60 11.63 16.61
CA ASN A 18 -2.80 11.22 17.75
C ASN A 18 -1.41 11.83 17.65
N LEU A 19 -1.11 12.78 18.53
CA LEU A 19 0.19 13.46 18.60
C LEU A 19 1.35 12.52 18.97
N ASP A 20 1.04 11.31 19.44
CA ASP A 20 2.02 10.27 19.75
C ASP A 20 2.30 9.35 18.57
N ILE A 21 1.59 9.51 17.44
CA ILE A 21 1.91 8.85 16.17
C ILE A 21 2.50 9.89 15.23
N ILE A 22 3.74 9.67 14.82
CA ILE A 22 4.45 10.56 13.91
C ILE A 22 4.75 9.78 12.65
N GLU A 23 4.13 10.21 11.55
CA GLU A 23 4.35 9.65 10.22
C GLU A 23 5.28 10.54 9.41
N ILE A 24 6.26 9.92 8.76
CA ILE A 24 7.27 10.60 7.96
C ILE A 24 7.41 9.84 6.66
N ASP A 25 7.09 10.51 5.55
CA ASP A 25 7.46 10.05 4.23
C ASP A 25 8.94 10.39 3.96
N ALA A 26 9.80 9.38 3.91
CA ALA A 26 11.21 9.55 3.66
C ALA A 26 11.51 9.99 2.22
N ALA A 27 10.59 9.80 1.27
CA ALA A 27 10.77 10.32 -0.09
C ALA A 27 10.70 11.86 -0.12
N SER A 28 9.89 12.44 0.76
CA SER A 28 9.76 13.89 0.94
C SER A 28 10.76 14.47 1.95
N ASN A 29 11.22 13.67 2.91
CA ASN A 29 12.10 14.05 4.02
C ASN A 29 13.44 13.28 3.97
N THR A 30 14.14 13.36 2.84
CA THR A 30 15.34 12.56 2.57
C THR A 30 16.61 13.03 3.32
N GLY A 31 16.54 14.26 3.87
CA GLY A 31 17.68 15.02 4.37
C GLY A 31 18.19 14.55 5.73
N ILE A 32 19.47 14.83 6.01
CA ILE A 32 20.05 14.59 7.34
C ILE A 32 19.44 15.49 8.41
N ASP A 33 19.03 16.70 8.03
CA ASP A 33 18.50 17.69 8.97
C ASP A 33 17.09 17.30 9.45
N ASP A 34 16.25 16.75 8.57
CA ASP A 34 14.93 16.20 8.92
C ASP A 34 15.05 15.09 9.98
N ILE A 35 16.00 14.17 9.78
CA ILE A 35 16.27 13.11 10.76
C ILE A 35 16.90 13.65 12.05
N ARG A 36 17.70 14.71 12.00
CA ARG A 36 18.21 15.35 13.22
C ARG A 36 17.08 15.97 14.03
N GLU A 37 16.16 16.66 13.39
CA GLU A 37 14.98 17.22 14.05
C GLU A 37 14.12 16.10 14.65
N LEU A 38 13.94 15.00 13.92
CA LEU A 38 13.27 13.81 14.41
C LEU A 38 13.93 13.26 15.69
N ARG A 39 15.27 13.18 15.72
CA ARG A 39 16.01 12.71 16.91
C ARG A 39 15.82 13.59 18.13
N GLU A 40 15.70 14.90 17.95
CA GLU A 40 15.36 15.79 19.06
C GLU A 40 13.93 15.53 19.53
N LYS A 41 12.97 15.34 18.61
CA LYS A 41 11.57 15.01 18.95
C LYS A 41 11.42 13.68 19.69
N ILE A 42 12.28 12.70 19.41
CA ILE A 42 12.28 11.36 20.03
C ILE A 42 12.58 11.41 21.54
N LYS A 43 13.30 12.42 22.02
CA LYS A 43 13.60 12.59 23.44
C LYS A 43 12.36 12.92 24.28
N HIS A 44 11.30 13.43 23.66
CA HIS A 44 10.08 13.77 24.37
C HIS A 44 9.23 12.52 24.61
N VAL A 45 8.76 12.37 25.85
CA VAL A 45 7.82 11.33 26.25
C VAL A 45 6.47 11.48 25.50
N PRO A 46 5.67 10.41 25.41
CA PRO A 46 4.33 10.48 24.82
C PRO A 46 3.41 11.38 25.66
N THR A 47 2.39 11.93 25.01
CA THR A 47 1.44 12.90 25.58
C THR A 47 0.24 12.20 26.21
N HIS A 48 -0.32 11.21 25.51
CA HIS A 48 -1.55 10.50 25.88
C HIS A 48 -1.36 8.97 25.93
N SER A 49 -0.40 8.46 25.17
CA SER A 49 -0.18 7.02 24.97
C SER A 49 0.94 6.48 25.86
N ASN A 50 1.05 5.15 25.99
CA ASN A 50 2.22 4.54 26.66
C ASN A 50 3.49 4.61 25.81
N TYR A 51 3.34 4.74 24.49
CA TYR A 51 4.41 4.75 23.51
C TYR A 51 4.21 5.87 22.51
N LYS A 52 5.32 6.35 21.95
CA LYS A 52 5.37 7.28 20.83
C LYS A 52 5.86 6.51 19.61
N ILE A 53 5.02 6.44 18.59
CA ILE A 53 5.22 5.62 17.40
C ILE A 53 5.74 6.50 16.27
N TYR A 54 6.83 6.07 15.66
CA TYR A 54 7.47 6.72 14.53
C TYR A 54 7.37 5.81 13.31
N ILE A 55 6.52 6.17 12.36
CA ILE A 55 6.34 5.44 11.11
C ILE A 55 7.14 6.19 10.04
N ILE A 56 8.17 5.55 9.50
CA ILE A 56 8.97 6.09 8.41
C ILE A 56 8.65 5.26 7.16
N ASP A 57 7.86 5.84 6.27
CA ASP A 57 7.50 5.22 5.01
C ASP A 57 8.57 5.48 3.95
N GLU A 58 8.70 4.55 3.01
CA GLU A 58 9.73 4.51 1.97
C GLU A 58 11.14 4.82 2.49
N VAL A 59 11.49 4.25 3.65
CA VAL A 59 12.75 4.54 4.38
C VAL A 59 14.01 4.32 3.53
N HIS A 60 13.92 3.52 2.47
CA HIS A 60 15.00 3.33 1.50
C HIS A 60 15.37 4.58 0.70
N MET A 61 14.53 5.61 0.73
CA MET A 61 14.77 6.91 0.11
C MET A 61 15.65 7.83 0.98
N LEU A 62 15.89 7.48 2.25
CA LEU A 62 16.77 8.26 3.12
C LEU A 62 18.21 8.32 2.58
N SER A 63 18.83 9.50 2.73
CA SER A 63 20.25 9.66 2.46
C SER A 63 21.13 8.83 3.41
N LYS A 64 22.36 8.52 3.00
CA LYS A 64 23.34 7.82 3.87
C LYS A 64 23.57 8.56 5.20
N GLY A 65 23.60 9.90 5.17
CA GLY A 65 23.73 10.73 6.36
C GLY A 65 22.53 10.60 7.30
N ALA A 66 21.31 10.58 6.74
CA ALA A 66 20.08 10.33 7.47
C ALA A 66 20.05 8.95 8.13
N PHE A 67 20.44 7.88 7.43
CA PHE A 67 20.57 6.55 8.03
C PHE A 67 21.55 6.52 9.20
N ASN A 68 22.72 7.14 9.07
CA ASN A 68 23.71 7.19 10.15
C ASN A 68 23.22 7.98 11.36
N ALA A 69 22.45 9.04 11.13
CA ALA A 69 21.81 9.79 12.21
C ALA A 69 20.79 8.92 12.95
N LEU A 70 19.94 8.20 12.21
CA LEU A 70 18.92 7.31 12.77
C LEU A 70 19.54 6.12 13.54
N LEU A 71 20.68 5.60 13.07
CA LEU A 71 21.35 4.44 13.64
C LEU A 71 21.62 4.58 15.14
N LYS A 72 22.10 5.76 15.58
CA LYS A 72 22.37 6.03 17.00
C LYS A 72 21.14 5.87 17.87
N THR A 73 19.96 6.20 17.34
CA THR A 73 18.71 6.08 18.07
C THR A 73 18.15 4.66 18.03
N LEU A 74 18.39 3.92 16.95
CA LEU A 74 17.99 2.51 16.87
C LEU A 74 18.87 1.58 17.74
N GLU A 75 20.10 1.99 18.04
CA GLU A 75 20.99 1.27 18.95
C GLU A 75 20.55 1.39 20.42
N GLU A 76 20.15 2.59 20.82
CA GLU A 76 19.71 2.89 22.18
C GLU A 76 18.36 3.64 22.13
N PRO A 77 17.26 2.97 21.72
CA PRO A 77 15.97 3.62 21.61
C PRO A 77 15.44 3.96 23.01
N PRO A 78 14.84 5.15 23.19
CA PRO A 78 14.11 5.45 24.41
C PRO A 78 13.03 4.39 24.67
N GLN A 79 12.79 4.03 25.93
CA GLN A 79 11.84 2.98 26.29
C GLN A 79 10.41 3.24 25.79
N HIS A 80 10.05 4.52 25.62
CA HIS A 80 8.74 4.92 25.12
C HIS A 80 8.66 5.01 23.60
N ALA A 81 9.76 4.89 22.85
CA ALA A 81 9.77 5.08 21.41
C ALA A 81 9.66 3.73 20.66
N ILE A 82 8.74 3.65 19.69
CA ILE A 82 8.60 2.52 18.77
C ILE A 82 8.83 3.01 17.35
N PHE A 83 9.70 2.34 16.60
CA PHE A 83 9.96 2.63 15.19
C PHE A 83 9.34 1.58 14.29
N ILE A 84 8.61 2.03 13.28
CA ILE A 84 8.07 1.23 12.19
C ILE A 84 8.70 1.76 10.90
N LEU A 85 9.52 0.94 10.26
CA LEU A 85 10.19 1.29 9.02
C LEU A 85 9.52 0.52 7.88
N ALA A 86 8.92 1.23 6.93
CA ALA A 86 8.32 0.64 5.74
C ALA A 86 9.19 0.89 4.51
N THR A 87 9.28 -0.11 3.63
CA THR A 87 10.05 -0.02 2.38
C THR A 87 9.53 -0.99 1.34
N THR A 88 9.49 -0.54 0.10
CA THR A 88 9.29 -1.40 -1.08
C THR A 88 10.59 -2.03 -1.60
N ASP A 89 11.75 -1.52 -1.19
CA ASP A 89 13.08 -1.98 -1.62
C ASP A 89 14.02 -2.23 -0.41
N PRO A 90 13.97 -3.43 0.20
CA PRO A 90 14.79 -3.75 1.37
C PRO A 90 16.29 -3.87 1.05
N GLN A 91 16.69 -4.00 -0.21
CA GLN A 91 18.10 -4.14 -0.60
C GLN A 91 18.87 -2.82 -0.50
N LYS A 92 18.17 -1.70 -0.61
CA LYS A 92 18.73 -0.36 -0.42
C LYS A 92 18.94 0.01 1.04
N ILE A 93 18.40 -0.77 1.98
CA ILE A 93 18.57 -0.51 3.40
C ILE A 93 19.95 -1.01 3.87
N PRO A 94 20.75 -0.17 4.55
CA PRO A 94 22.03 -0.60 5.11
C PRO A 94 21.88 -1.79 6.07
N PHE A 95 22.79 -2.77 5.98
CA PHE A 95 22.79 -3.93 6.88
C PHE A 95 22.88 -3.55 8.38
N THR A 96 23.50 -2.40 8.69
CA THR A 96 23.57 -1.85 10.05
C THR A 96 22.19 -1.55 10.63
N ILE A 97 21.22 -1.14 9.79
CA ILE A 97 19.82 -0.95 10.19
C ILE A 97 19.10 -2.30 10.27
N LEU A 98 19.23 -3.14 9.24
CA LEU A 98 18.55 -4.44 9.17
C LEU A 98 18.89 -5.36 10.35
N SER A 99 20.10 -5.26 10.88
CA SER A 99 20.55 -6.05 12.05
C SER A 99 19.94 -5.60 13.39
N ARG A 100 19.28 -4.43 13.45
CA ARG A 100 18.71 -3.83 14.67
C ARG A 100 17.19 -3.77 14.65
N VAL A 101 16.55 -4.30 13.61
CA VAL A 101 15.10 -4.29 13.45
C VAL A 101 14.55 -5.70 13.34
N GLN A 102 13.34 -5.90 13.85
CA GLN A 102 12.58 -7.09 13.53
C GLN A 102 12.00 -6.93 12.12
N ARG A 103 12.42 -7.80 11.21
CA ARG A 103 11.94 -7.78 9.83
C ARG A 103 10.65 -8.57 9.69
N PHE A 104 9.65 -7.95 9.08
CA PHE A 104 8.43 -8.58 8.61
C PHE A 104 8.34 -8.43 7.10
N ASN A 105 8.16 -9.53 6.38
CA ASN A 105 8.02 -9.52 4.93
C ASN A 105 6.54 -9.74 4.59
N PHE A 106 5.91 -8.71 4.03
CA PHE A 106 4.58 -8.82 3.48
C PHE A 106 4.66 -9.38 2.06
N GLN A 107 3.95 -10.47 1.81
CA GLN A 107 3.82 -11.03 0.47
C GLN A 107 2.58 -10.45 -0.21
N LYS A 108 2.55 -10.57 -1.54
CA LYS A 108 1.34 -10.27 -2.31
C LYS A 108 0.20 -11.18 -1.85
N ILE A 109 -1.00 -10.61 -1.77
CA ILE A 109 -2.19 -11.35 -1.35
C ILE A 109 -2.57 -12.36 -2.44
N ASN A 110 -3.08 -13.52 -2.04
CA ASN A 110 -3.52 -14.53 -2.98
C ASN A 110 -4.69 -14.01 -3.82
N LEU A 111 -4.72 -14.36 -5.11
CA LEU A 111 -5.79 -13.94 -6.02
C LEU A 111 -7.19 -14.31 -5.50
N ASN A 112 -7.36 -15.50 -4.91
CA ASN A 112 -8.64 -15.95 -4.40
C ASN A 112 -9.08 -15.13 -3.18
N GLU A 113 -8.15 -14.80 -2.27
CA GLU A 113 -8.44 -13.96 -1.11
C GLU A 113 -8.89 -12.55 -1.53
N ILE A 114 -8.26 -12.00 -2.58
CA ILE A 114 -8.68 -10.71 -3.15
C ILE A 114 -10.08 -10.81 -3.75
N ILE A 115 -10.37 -11.87 -4.51
CA ILE A 115 -11.70 -12.09 -5.11
C ILE A 115 -12.77 -12.21 -4.01
N ASP A 116 -12.51 -12.98 -2.97
CA ASP A 116 -13.43 -13.15 -1.84
C ASP A 116 -13.68 -11.83 -1.11
N HIS A 117 -12.63 -11.01 -0.96
CA HIS A 117 -12.75 -9.68 -0.35
C HIS A 117 -13.53 -8.69 -1.24
N LEU A 118 -13.29 -8.71 -2.55
CA LEU A 118 -14.06 -7.90 -3.51
C LEU A 118 -15.53 -8.29 -3.50
N LYS A 119 -15.83 -9.59 -3.49
CA LYS A 119 -17.20 -10.09 -3.38
C LYS A 119 -17.86 -9.57 -2.11
N TYR A 120 -17.19 -9.69 -0.97
CA TYR A 120 -17.69 -9.17 0.30
C TYR A 120 -18.04 -7.67 0.21
N ILE A 121 -17.15 -6.85 -0.38
CA ILE A 121 -17.39 -5.40 -0.51
C ILE A 121 -18.55 -5.13 -1.46
N PHE A 122 -18.57 -5.74 -2.65
CA PHE A 122 -19.60 -5.49 -3.65
C PHE A 122 -20.98 -5.89 -3.14
N ASP A 123 -21.07 -7.03 -2.44
CA ASP A 123 -22.31 -7.49 -1.81
C ASP A 123 -22.77 -6.52 -0.70
N LYS A 124 -21.83 -5.91 0.05
CA LYS A 124 -22.14 -4.92 1.10
C LYS A 124 -22.59 -3.57 0.55
N GLU A 125 -21.97 -3.12 -0.54
CA GLU A 125 -22.28 -1.87 -1.22
C GLU A 125 -23.45 -2.01 -2.23
N ASN A 126 -24.02 -3.21 -2.37
CA ASN A 126 -25.08 -3.55 -3.35
C ASN A 126 -24.68 -3.31 -4.82
N ILE A 127 -23.40 -3.43 -5.14
CA ILE A 127 -22.86 -3.27 -6.50
C ILE A 127 -23.15 -4.55 -7.31
N GLN A 128 -23.82 -4.39 -8.45
CA GLN A 128 -24.13 -5.51 -9.34
C GLN A 128 -22.97 -5.80 -10.29
N TYR A 129 -22.62 -7.07 -10.49
CA TYR A 129 -21.53 -7.48 -11.38
C TYR A 129 -21.83 -8.81 -12.08
N GLN A 130 -21.25 -9.00 -13.27
CA GLN A 130 -21.34 -10.26 -14.01
C GLN A 130 -20.30 -11.29 -13.53
N ASN A 131 -20.50 -12.54 -13.94
CA ASN A 131 -19.55 -13.62 -13.66
C ASN A 131 -18.13 -13.30 -14.18
N ASN A 132 -17.12 -13.72 -13.44
CA ASN A 132 -15.68 -13.56 -13.74
C ASN A 132 -15.10 -12.13 -13.69
N VAL A 133 -15.93 -11.10 -13.56
CA VAL A 133 -15.48 -9.68 -13.47
C VAL A 133 -14.52 -9.46 -12.29
N LEU A 134 -14.84 -10.00 -11.11
CA LEU A 134 -14.00 -9.88 -9.93
C LEU A 134 -12.60 -10.47 -10.14
N THR A 135 -12.50 -11.55 -10.92
CA THR A 135 -11.20 -12.15 -11.26
C THR A 135 -10.39 -11.23 -12.15
N THR A 136 -11.02 -10.54 -13.11
CA THR A 136 -10.37 -9.55 -13.97
C THR A 136 -9.84 -8.38 -13.12
N ILE A 137 -10.68 -7.81 -12.26
CA ILE A 137 -10.30 -6.70 -11.34
C ILE A 137 -9.12 -7.12 -10.45
N ALA A 138 -9.22 -8.29 -9.81
CA ALA A 138 -8.16 -8.81 -8.93
C ALA A 138 -6.82 -9.02 -9.66
N LYS A 139 -6.85 -9.47 -10.92
CA LYS A 139 -5.65 -9.61 -11.75
C LYS A 139 -5.02 -8.26 -12.09
N LEU A 140 -5.82 -7.23 -12.37
CA LEU A 140 -5.32 -5.90 -12.68
C LEU A 140 -4.58 -5.27 -11.49
N GLY A 141 -5.04 -5.54 -10.26
CA GLY A 141 -4.37 -5.08 -9.03
C GLY A 141 -3.08 -5.82 -8.67
N LYS A 142 -2.70 -6.88 -9.39
CA LYS A 142 -1.40 -7.58 -9.28
C LYS A 142 -0.99 -7.99 -7.85
N GLY A 143 -1.96 -8.34 -7.00
CA GLY A 143 -1.76 -8.76 -5.61
C GLY A 143 -1.73 -7.63 -4.58
N SER A 144 -1.87 -6.36 -5.01
CA SER A 144 -2.02 -5.19 -4.16
C SER A 144 -3.50 -4.95 -3.88
N LEU A 145 -3.92 -5.06 -2.62
CA LEU A 145 -5.32 -4.82 -2.27
C LEU A 145 -5.71 -3.36 -2.52
N ARG A 146 -4.83 -2.41 -2.18
CA ARG A 146 -5.07 -0.98 -2.39
C ARG A 146 -5.37 -0.69 -3.85
N ASP A 147 -4.51 -1.14 -4.75
CA ASP A 147 -4.67 -0.87 -6.19
C ASP A 147 -5.90 -1.61 -6.74
N THR A 148 -6.15 -2.83 -6.26
CA THR A 148 -7.36 -3.58 -6.64
C THR A 148 -8.64 -2.83 -6.25
N LEU A 149 -8.70 -2.30 -5.03
CA LEU A 149 -9.85 -1.54 -4.55
C LEU A 149 -10.01 -0.22 -5.29
N SER A 150 -8.92 0.48 -5.61
CA SER A 150 -8.97 1.68 -6.46
C SER A 150 -9.52 1.38 -7.86
N ILE A 151 -9.13 0.26 -8.46
CA ILE A 151 -9.66 -0.20 -9.75
C ILE A 151 -11.15 -0.54 -9.62
N ALA A 152 -11.53 -1.25 -8.56
CA ALA A 152 -12.91 -1.64 -8.28
C ALA A 152 -13.84 -0.43 -8.09
N ASP A 153 -13.35 0.60 -7.38
CA ASP A 153 -14.06 1.85 -7.17
C ASP A 153 -14.22 2.63 -8.50
N GLN A 154 -13.14 2.77 -9.27
CA GLN A 154 -13.19 3.45 -10.58
C GLN A 154 -14.20 2.81 -11.53
N ILE A 155 -14.23 1.47 -11.63
CA ILE A 155 -15.19 0.79 -12.50
C ILE A 155 -16.62 0.90 -11.97
N SER A 156 -16.82 0.84 -10.65
CA SER A 156 -18.13 1.04 -10.04
C SER A 156 -18.68 2.44 -10.34
N VAL A 157 -17.84 3.47 -10.25
CA VAL A 157 -18.22 4.85 -10.58
C VAL A 157 -18.51 5.01 -12.08
N TYR A 158 -17.70 4.41 -12.95
CA TYR A 158 -17.89 4.46 -14.40
C TYR A 158 -19.23 3.85 -14.84
N VAL A 159 -19.60 2.70 -14.26
CA VAL A 159 -20.85 1.99 -14.56
C VAL A 159 -22.07 2.62 -13.88
N GLY A 160 -21.87 3.27 -12.72
CA GLY A 160 -22.94 3.87 -11.93
C GLY A 160 -23.92 2.83 -11.41
N ASN A 161 -25.21 2.99 -11.69
CA ASN A 161 -26.27 2.05 -11.26
C ASN A 161 -26.39 0.81 -12.17
N GLY A 162 -25.48 0.64 -13.13
CA GLY A 162 -25.46 -0.51 -14.03
C GLY A 162 -24.88 -1.78 -13.39
N VAL A 163 -24.72 -2.81 -14.21
CA VAL A 163 -24.03 -4.05 -13.85
C VAL A 163 -22.62 -4.01 -14.41
N ILE A 164 -21.61 -4.19 -13.57
CA ILE A 164 -20.21 -4.24 -14.02
C ILE A 164 -20.02 -5.49 -14.89
N SER A 165 -19.50 -5.30 -16.10
CA SER A 165 -19.21 -6.35 -17.08
C SER A 165 -17.74 -6.35 -17.51
N ASN A 166 -17.28 -7.38 -18.22
CA ASN A 166 -15.91 -7.37 -18.74
C ASN A 166 -15.72 -6.28 -19.80
N GLU A 167 -16.74 -6.01 -20.62
CA GLU A 167 -16.71 -4.94 -21.63
C GLU A 167 -16.49 -3.58 -20.96
N SER A 168 -17.20 -3.30 -19.85
CA SER A 168 -17.01 -2.03 -19.12
C SER A 168 -15.58 -1.87 -18.57
N ILE A 169 -14.94 -2.97 -18.15
CA ILE A 169 -13.53 -2.96 -17.70
C ILE A 169 -12.60 -2.72 -18.89
N GLU A 170 -12.84 -3.41 -20.01
CA GLU A 170 -12.04 -3.27 -21.22
C GLU A 170 -12.11 -1.85 -21.78
N GLU A 171 -13.29 -1.24 -21.82
CA GLU A 171 -13.51 0.14 -22.23
C GLU A 171 -12.82 1.15 -21.30
N LEU A 172 -12.99 1.01 -19.99
CA LEU A 172 -12.41 1.96 -19.02
C LEU A 172 -10.88 1.88 -18.97
N PHE A 173 -10.32 0.67 -18.95
CA PHE A 173 -8.88 0.47 -18.80
C PHE A 173 -8.14 0.30 -20.13
N GLY A 174 -8.86 0.43 -21.26
CA GLY A 174 -8.29 0.30 -22.61
C GLY A 174 -7.61 -1.06 -22.84
N LEU A 175 -8.15 -2.13 -22.25
CA LEU A 175 -7.57 -3.45 -22.39
C LEU A 175 -7.91 -3.99 -23.78
N ALA A 176 -6.89 -4.23 -24.59
CA ALA A 176 -7.09 -4.89 -25.87
C ALA A 176 -7.65 -6.30 -25.62
N ASN A 177 -8.84 -6.57 -26.16
CA ASN A 177 -9.39 -7.92 -26.17
C ASN A 177 -8.33 -8.87 -26.77
N LYS A 178 -8.09 -10.01 -26.12
CA LYS A 178 -7.17 -11.04 -26.61
C LYS A 178 -7.49 -11.44 -28.05
N GLU A 179 -8.76 -11.44 -28.43
CA GLU A 179 -9.20 -11.68 -29.81
C GLU A 179 -8.63 -10.63 -30.76
N TYR A 180 -8.67 -9.35 -30.39
CA TYR A 180 -8.07 -8.28 -31.19
C TYR A 180 -6.55 -8.42 -31.33
N ALA A 181 -5.86 -8.82 -30.26
CA ALA A 181 -4.43 -9.12 -30.33
C ALA A 181 -4.13 -10.32 -31.23
N ILE A 182 -4.95 -11.37 -31.17
CA ILE A 182 -4.85 -12.55 -32.04
C ILE A 182 -5.13 -12.16 -33.49
N ASP A 183 -6.12 -11.31 -33.74
CA ASP A 183 -6.46 -10.82 -35.08
C ASP A 183 -5.33 -9.99 -35.68
N ILE A 184 -4.72 -9.09 -34.90
CA ILE A 184 -3.53 -8.36 -35.32
C ILE A 184 -2.39 -9.35 -35.63
N LEU A 185 -2.13 -10.33 -34.77
CA LEU A 185 -1.09 -11.34 -35.01
C LEU A 185 -1.37 -12.15 -36.29
N ASN A 186 -2.62 -12.50 -36.57
CA ASN A 186 -3.05 -13.19 -37.78
C ASN A 186 -2.92 -12.31 -39.03
N LEU A 187 -3.24 -11.01 -38.94
CA LEU A 187 -3.05 -10.04 -40.02
C LEU A 187 -1.57 -9.81 -40.33
N LEU A 188 -0.73 -9.75 -39.29
CA LEU A 188 0.73 -9.70 -39.43
C LEU A 188 1.28 -10.98 -40.07
N TYR A 189 0.81 -12.14 -39.63
CA TYR A 189 1.20 -13.44 -40.17
C TYR A 189 0.81 -13.59 -41.66
N SER A 190 -0.40 -13.14 -42.02
CA SER A 190 -0.91 -13.17 -43.40
C SER A 190 -0.36 -12.04 -44.29
N LYS A 191 0.48 -11.15 -43.76
CA LYS A 191 1.05 -9.96 -44.44
C LYS A 191 -0.04 -9.05 -45.05
N ASN A 192 -1.24 -9.04 -44.49
CA ASN A 192 -2.35 -8.28 -45.04
C ASN A 192 -2.40 -6.87 -44.42
N THR A 193 -1.56 -5.97 -44.93
CA THR A 193 -1.39 -4.60 -44.42
C THR A 193 -2.48 -3.62 -44.84
N LYS A 194 -3.52 -4.08 -45.57
CA LYS A 194 -4.61 -3.23 -46.10
C LYS A 194 -5.88 -3.21 -45.24
N ALA A 195 -5.92 -3.94 -44.12
CA ALA A 195 -7.12 -4.12 -43.30
C ALA A 195 -7.11 -3.33 -41.97
N VAL A 196 -6.15 -2.41 -41.79
CA VAL A 196 -6.05 -1.53 -40.62
C VAL A 196 -6.48 -0.12 -41.01
#